data_AF-S7VT74-F1
#
_entry.id   AF-S7VT74-F1
#
_cell.length_a   1.000
_cell.length_b   1.000
_cell.length_c   1.000
_cell.angle_alpha   90.00
_cell.angle_beta   90.00
_cell.angle_gamma   90.00
#
_symmetry.space_group_name_H-M   'P 1'
#
loop_
_entity.id
_entity.type
_entity.pdbx_description
1 polymer ?
#
loop_
_entity_poly.entity_id
_entity_poly.type
_entity_poly.pdbx_seq_one_letter_code
_entity_poly.pdbx_strand_id
1 'polypeptide(L)'
;MKKLDITVLHNALNQIEGYIPQREILNTNVSKANVAWHLDHSLKVINAVVTTMQNSDPALYKDNFSFIGKLLLKFRFFPRGKAKAPKYVTPSEVILYCN
;
A
#
# COMPACT_ATOMS: atom_id res chain seq x y z
N MET A 1 -4.57 7.79 -29.53
CA MET A 1 -4.68 7.18 -28.18
C MET A 1 -3.26 7.12 -27.59
N LYS A 2 -3.02 7.70 -26.40
CA LYS A 2 -1.69 7.67 -25.78
C LYS A 2 -1.36 6.22 -25.40
N LYS A 3 -0.21 5.70 -25.82
CA LYS A 3 0.24 4.36 -25.40
C LYS A 3 0.41 4.38 -23.88
N LEU A 4 -0.29 3.48 -23.19
CA LEU A 4 -0.14 3.33 -21.76
C LEU A 4 1.21 2.65 -21.48
N ASP A 5 2.07 3.33 -20.74
CA ASP A 5 3.29 2.74 -20.21
C ASP A 5 2.97 2.08 -18.86
N ILE A 6 3.05 0.75 -18.84
CA ILE A 6 2.76 -0.08 -17.65
C ILE A 6 4.03 -0.64 -17.01
N THR A 7 5.21 -0.32 -17.54
CA THR A 7 6.48 -0.91 -17.10
C THR A 7 6.73 -0.66 -15.62
N VAL A 8 6.39 0.54 -15.12
CA VAL A 8 6.53 0.90 -13.70
C VAL A 8 5.67 -0.01 -12.81
N LEU A 9 4.40 -0.22 -13.16
CA LEU A 9 3.50 -1.07 -12.37
C LEU A 9 3.96 -2.53 -12.41
N HIS A 10 4.33 -3.02 -13.60
CA HIS A 10 4.79 -4.39 -13.77
C HIS A 10 6.06 -4.67 -12.96
N ASN A 11 7.03 -3.75 -12.98
CA ASN A 11 8.25 -3.87 -12.18
C ASN A 11 7.96 -3.88 -10.67
N ALA A 12 7.02 -3.06 -10.20
CA ALA A 12 6.62 -3.04 -8.79
C ALA A 12 5.95 -4.35 -8.36
N LEU A 13 5.08 -4.92 -9.21
CA LEU A 13 4.45 -6.22 -8.94
C LEU A 13 5.47 -7.35 -8.94
N ASN A 14 6.43 -7.36 -9.88
CA ASN A 14 7.51 -8.35 -9.91
C ASN A 14 8.39 -8.27 -8.64
N GLN A 15 8.62 -7.06 -8.11
CA GLN A 15 9.33 -6.90 -6.84
C GLN A 15 8.53 -7.50 -5.67
N ILE A 16 7.22 -7.22 -5.58
CA ILE A 16 6.34 -7.82 -4.56
C ILE A 16 6.40 -9.35 -4.64
N GLU A 17 6.28 -9.91 -5.84
CA GLU A 17 6.35 -11.35 -6.05
C GLU A 17 7.71 -11.94 -5.63
N GLY A 18 8.80 -11.26 -5.96
CA GLY A 18 10.16 -11.66 -5.58
C GLY A 18 10.40 -11.77 -4.07
N TYR A 19 9.57 -11.13 -3.24
CA TYR A 19 9.65 -11.21 -1.78
C TYR A 19 8.83 -12.36 -1.17
N ILE A 20 7.99 -13.06 -1.94
CA ILE A 20 7.18 -14.19 -1.45
C ILE A 20 8.04 -15.31 -0.79
N PRO A 21 9.21 -15.70 -1.33
CA PRO A 21 10.08 -16.68 -0.67
C PRO A 21 10.55 -16.25 0.72
N GLN A 22 10.55 -14.95 1.00
CA GLN A 22 11.00 -14.34 2.25
C GLN A 22 9.86 -14.02 3.22
N ARG A 23 8.63 -14.47 2.94
CA ARG A 23 7.40 -14.10 3.67
C ARG A 23 7.48 -14.26 5.20
N GLU A 24 8.22 -15.25 5.69
CA GLU A 24 8.34 -15.52 7.14
C GLU A 24 9.39 -14.65 7.85
N ILE A 25 10.22 -13.91 7.10
CA ILE A 25 11.28 -13.08 7.68
C ILE A 25 10.67 -11.98 8.56
N LEU A 26 11.16 -11.88 9.79
CA LEU A 26 10.81 -10.85 10.76
C LEU A 26 12.10 -10.26 11.35
N ASN A 27 12.24 -8.93 11.24
CA ASN A 27 13.27 -8.17 11.95
C ASN A 27 12.59 -7.11 12.82
N THR A 28 12.48 -7.38 14.12
CA THR A 28 11.78 -6.54 15.10
C THR A 28 12.43 -5.16 15.30
N ASN A 29 13.71 -5.02 14.96
CA ASN A 29 14.38 -3.70 14.95
C ASN A 29 13.89 -2.80 13.80
N VAL A 30 13.31 -3.41 12.75
CA VAL A 30 12.80 -2.70 11.56
C VAL A 30 11.28 -2.57 11.61
N SER A 31 10.58 -3.66 11.90
CA SER A 31 9.11 -3.71 11.91
C SER A 31 8.60 -4.76 12.89
N LYS A 32 7.41 -4.50 13.46
CA LYS A 32 6.69 -5.49 14.29
C LYS A 32 6.03 -6.60 13.45
N ALA A 33 5.94 -6.42 12.14
CA ALA A 33 5.28 -7.36 11.23
C ALA A 33 6.28 -8.00 10.27
N ASN A 34 6.05 -9.28 9.94
CA ASN A 34 6.86 -10.04 8.99
C ASN A 34 6.62 -9.59 7.54
N VAL A 35 7.44 -10.11 6.60
CA VAL A 35 7.32 -9.79 5.17
C VAL A 35 5.93 -10.12 4.62
N ALA A 36 5.32 -11.25 5.01
CA ALA A 36 3.98 -11.66 4.58
C ALA A 36 2.93 -10.56 4.82
N TRP A 37 2.96 -9.94 6.01
CA TRP A 37 2.05 -8.84 6.35
C TRP A 37 2.24 -7.64 5.42
N HIS A 38 3.48 -7.26 5.10
CA HIS A 38 3.76 -6.13 4.21
C HIS A 38 3.32 -6.41 2.77
N LEU A 39 3.45 -7.66 2.30
CA LEU A 39 2.97 -8.08 0.98
C LEU A 39 1.44 -7.99 0.90
N ASP A 40 0.72 -8.57 1.85
CA ASP A 40 -0.76 -8.50 1.89
C ASP A 40 -1.23 -7.04 2.01
N HIS A 41 -0.63 -6.25 2.91
CA HIS A 41 -0.96 -4.84 3.05
C HIS A 41 -0.77 -4.07 1.73
N SER A 42 0.34 -4.28 1.04
CA SER A 42 0.64 -3.60 -0.23
C SER A 42 -0.37 -3.96 -1.32
N LEU A 43 -0.73 -5.23 -1.45
CA LEU A 43 -1.74 -5.69 -2.41
C LEU A 43 -3.13 -5.14 -2.10
N LYS A 44 -3.52 -5.10 -0.82
CA LYS A 44 -4.79 -4.46 -0.39
C LYS A 44 -4.82 -2.97 -0.72
N VAL A 45 -3.72 -2.25 -0.52
CA VAL A 45 -3.62 -0.83 -0.90
C VAL A 45 -3.79 -0.65 -2.41
N ILE A 46 -3.12 -1.48 -3.23
CA ILE A 46 -3.26 -1.42 -4.70
C ILE A 46 -4.73 -1.63 -5.10
N ASN A 47 -5.37 -2.69 -4.59
CA ASN A 47 -6.78 -2.97 -4.87
C ASN A 47 -7.71 -1.84 -4.41
N ALA A 48 -7.48 -1.30 -3.21
CA ALA A 48 -8.27 -0.18 -2.71
C ALA A 48 -8.14 1.06 -3.61
N VAL A 49 -6.93 1.39 -4.07
CA VAL A 49 -6.71 2.52 -4.98
C VAL A 49 -7.42 2.30 -6.31
N VAL A 50 -7.32 1.10 -6.92
CA VAL A 50 -8.01 0.77 -8.16
C VAL A 50 -9.52 0.92 -8.00
N THR A 51 -10.09 0.32 -6.96
CA THR A 51 -11.52 0.42 -6.66
C THR A 51 -11.95 1.86 -6.40
N THR A 52 -11.18 2.64 -5.65
CA THR A 52 -11.48 4.07 -5.43
C THR A 52 -11.45 4.85 -6.74
N MET A 53 -10.46 4.62 -7.61
CA MET A 53 -10.37 5.30 -8.90
C MET A 53 -11.57 4.99 -9.80
N GLN A 54 -11.99 3.72 -9.88
CA GLN A 54 -13.15 3.30 -10.67
C GLN A 54 -14.45 3.98 -10.23
N ASN A 55 -14.58 4.25 -8.92
CA ASN A 55 -15.77 4.84 -8.33
C ASN A 55 -15.67 6.36 -8.10
N SER A 56 -14.52 6.98 -8.43
CA SER A 56 -14.28 8.39 -8.18
C SER A 56 -14.90 9.28 -9.26
N ASP A 57 -15.47 10.42 -8.85
CA ASP A 57 -15.93 11.48 -9.75
C ASP A 57 -14.98 12.69 -9.66
N PRO A 58 -14.26 13.04 -10.74
CA PRO A 58 -13.38 14.21 -10.77
C PRO A 58 -14.07 15.53 -10.45
N ALA A 59 -15.37 15.67 -10.75
CA ALA A 59 -16.12 16.89 -10.47
C ALA A 59 -16.33 17.14 -8.96
N LEU A 60 -16.22 16.08 -8.15
CA LEU A 60 -16.36 16.13 -6.69
C LEU A 60 -15.02 16.26 -5.96
N TYR A 61 -13.91 16.42 -6.68
CA TYR A 61 -12.59 16.55 -6.06
C TYR A 61 -12.52 17.78 -5.14
N LYS A 62 -12.03 17.57 -3.92
CA LYS A 62 -11.73 18.64 -2.97
C LYS A 62 -10.36 18.38 -2.32
N ASP A 63 -9.47 19.36 -2.43
CA ASP A 63 -8.18 19.34 -1.73
C ASP A 63 -8.41 19.56 -0.22
N ASN A 64 -8.39 18.46 0.54
CA ASN A 64 -8.52 18.46 2.00
C ASN A 64 -7.21 18.07 2.71
N PHE A 65 -6.05 18.17 2.04
CA PHE A 65 -4.78 17.88 2.68
C PHE A 65 -4.38 18.98 3.66
N SER A 66 -4.01 18.61 4.89
CA SER A 66 -3.42 19.55 5.84
C SER A 66 -2.05 20.04 5.37
N PHE A 67 -1.62 21.21 5.82
CA PHE A 67 -0.29 21.75 5.50
C PHE A 67 0.84 20.78 5.86
N ILE A 68 0.76 20.17 7.04
CA ILE A 68 1.72 19.14 7.50
C ILE A 68 1.67 17.92 6.57
N GLY A 69 0.49 17.47 6.17
CA GLY A 69 0.34 16.35 5.23
C GLY A 69 1.01 16.62 3.88
N LYS A 70 0.80 17.83 3.32
CA LYS A 70 1.46 18.27 2.09
C LYS A 70 2.99 18.29 2.25
N LEU A 71 3.49 18.74 3.40
CA LEU A 71 4.93 18.78 3.70
C LEU A 71 5.55 17.38 3.73
N LEU A 72 4.94 16.44 4.47
CA LEU A 72 5.42 15.06 4.60
C LEU A 72 5.45 14.34 3.24
N LEU A 73 4.40 14.51 2.44
CA LEU A 73 4.30 13.93 1.09
C LEU A 73 5.34 14.53 0.13
N LYS A 74 5.56 15.84 0.18
CA LYS A 74 6.56 16.52 -0.66
C LYS A 74 7.98 16.01 -0.40
N PHE A 75 8.31 15.76 0.87
CA PHE A 75 9.63 15.23 1.26
C PHE A 75 9.72 13.70 1.29
N ARG A 76 8.62 12.98 0.99
CA ARG A 76 8.55 11.51 1.06
C ARG A 76 9.02 10.97 2.42
N PHE A 77 8.75 11.72 3.48
CA PHE A 77 9.22 11.41 4.83
C PHE A 77 8.01 11.18 5.74
N PHE A 78 8.01 10.03 6.40
CA PHE A 78 7.01 9.69 7.41
C PHE A 78 7.73 9.30 8.70
N PRO A 79 7.50 10.01 9.82
CA PRO A 79 8.09 9.64 11.10
C PRO A 79 7.70 8.21 11.49
N ARG A 80 8.71 7.38 11.77
CA ARG A 80 8.50 5.99 12.19
C ARG A 80 7.66 5.95 13.48
N GLY A 81 6.73 4.99 13.55
CA GLY A 81 5.83 4.82 14.70
C GLY A 81 4.73 5.87 14.85
N LYS A 82 4.62 6.86 13.95
CA LYS A 82 3.54 7.86 13.96
C LYS A 82 2.48 7.60 12.91
N ALA A 83 2.86 7.02 11.77
CA ALA A 83 1.93 6.66 10.71
C ALA A 83 1.13 5.41 11.07
N LYS A 84 -0.15 5.39 10.68
CA LYS A 84 -1.06 4.26 10.86
C LYS A 84 -1.79 3.96 9.55
N ALA A 85 -1.81 2.69 9.16
CA ALA A 85 -2.58 2.23 8.01
C ALA A 85 -4.09 2.25 8.30
N PRO A 86 -4.95 2.59 7.30
CA PRO A 86 -6.39 2.43 7.43
C PRO A 86 -6.79 0.97 7.67
N LYS A 87 -7.82 0.74 8.50
CA LYS A 87 -8.25 -0.62 8.90
C LYS A 87 -8.65 -1.52 7.72
N TYR A 88 -9.21 -0.95 6.65
CA TYR A 88 -9.68 -1.73 5.51
C TYR A 88 -8.56 -2.25 4.61
N VAL A 89 -7.34 -1.71 4.73
CA VAL A 89 -6.14 -2.23 4.03
C VAL A 89 -5.20 -2.98 4.95
N THR A 90 -5.50 -3.10 6.25
CA THR A 90 -4.69 -3.94 7.13
C THR A 90 -4.98 -5.43 6.89
N PRO A 91 -3.95 -6.29 6.86
CA PRO A 91 -4.10 -7.75 6.90
C PRO A 91 -5.04 -8.20 8.03
N SER A 92 -5.87 -9.21 7.76
CA SER A 92 -6.71 -9.81 8.80
C SER A 92 -5.83 -10.67 9.70
N GLU A 93 -6.03 -10.61 11.01
CA GLU A 93 -5.34 -11.51 11.94
C GLU A 93 -5.80 -12.97 11.77
N VAL A 94 -7.03 -13.16 11.29
CA VAL A 94 -7.61 -14.46 11.00
C VAL A 94 -7.52 -14.71 9.49
N ILE A 95 -6.70 -15.69 9.10
CA ILE A 95 -6.67 -16.25 7.75
C ILE A 95 -7.69 -17.39 7.72
N LEU A 96 -8.80 -17.18 7.00
CA LEU A 96 -9.76 -18.25 6.74
C LEU A 96 -9.25 -19.06 5.56
N TYR A 97 -9.01 -20.35 5.77
CA TYR A 97 -8.74 -21.28 4.67
C TYR A 97 -10.07 -21.68 4.02
N CYS A 98 -10.14 -21.63 2.70
CA CYS A 98 -11.21 -22.29 1.97
C CYS A 98 -10.99 -23.81 2.06
N ASN A 99 -11.96 -24.53 2.63
CA ASN A 99 -12.08 -25.98 2.50
C ASN A 99 -12.62 -26.34 1.11
#